data_AF-A0A7R9U856-F1
#
_entry.id   AF-A0A7R9U856-F1
#
_cell.length_a   1.000
_cell.length_b   1.000
_cell.length_c   1.000
_cell.angle_alpha   90.00
_cell.angle_beta   90.00
_cell.angle_gamma   90.00
#
_symmetry.space_group_name_H-M   'P 1'
#
loop_
_entity.id
_entity.type
_entity.pdbx_description
1 polymer ?
#
loop_
_entity_poly.entity_id
_entity_poly.type
_entity_poly.pdbx_seq_one_letter_code
_entity_poly.pdbx_strand_id
1 'polypeptide(L)'
;MAAVPAMLALGQAKPANALSSSDENRLRTGYKNLNYLLENWDKETTKCNAAGGCVRTPDNIRYYLGMRSTTDPLFQVEKLFIKAGADIDGEDGERFEDALNEWNRHVEQANIMAYTSSWGEANPGGGQDRINQFATKAFNEVQLARDALGTMVDVLNVSL
;
A
#
# COMPACT_ATOMS: atom_id res chain seq x y z
N MET A 1 -44.16 18.83 41.86
CA MET A 1 -43.70 18.49 40.49
C MET A 1 -42.19 18.59 40.50
N ALA A 2 -41.48 17.47 40.45
CA ALA A 2 -40.02 17.44 40.46
C ALA A 2 -39.50 17.45 39.01
N ALA A 3 -38.63 18.40 38.69
CA ALA A 3 -37.96 18.49 37.40
C ALA A 3 -36.84 17.45 37.33
N VAL A 4 -36.85 16.61 36.31
CA VAL A 4 -35.76 15.67 36.00
C VAL A 4 -34.69 16.43 35.22
N PRO A 5 -33.42 16.45 35.64
CA PRO A 5 -32.38 17.12 34.88
C PRO A 5 -32.00 16.26 33.67
N ALA A 6 -32.10 16.85 32.49
CA ALA A 6 -31.59 16.28 31.26
C ALA A 6 -30.06 16.25 31.33
N MET A 7 -29.47 15.07 31.48
CA MET A 7 -28.04 14.89 31.28
C MET A 7 -27.73 15.01 29.78
N LEU A 8 -27.04 16.08 29.41
CA LEU A 8 -26.38 16.20 28.11
C LEU A 8 -25.36 15.06 27.99
N ALA A 9 -25.60 14.13 27.07
CA ALA A 9 -24.60 13.16 26.64
C ALA A 9 -23.48 13.93 25.93
N LEU A 10 -22.37 14.17 26.65
CA LEU A 10 -21.13 14.61 26.03
C LEU A 10 -20.66 13.48 25.11
N GLY A 11 -20.71 13.71 23.80
CA GLY A 11 -20.20 12.77 22.81
C GLY A 11 -18.72 12.48 23.11
N GLN A 12 -18.35 11.20 23.18
CA GLN A 12 -16.97 10.80 23.41
C GLN A 12 -16.09 11.35 22.28
N ALA A 13 -15.09 12.15 22.63
CA ALA A 13 -14.10 12.62 21.68
C ALA A 13 -13.29 11.41 21.17
N LYS A 14 -13.14 11.29 19.84
CA LYS A 14 -12.23 10.31 19.25
C LYS A 14 -10.79 10.61 19.72
N PRO A 15 -9.97 9.59 19.98
CA PRO A 15 -8.57 9.81 20.37
C PRO A 15 -7.85 10.65 19.31
N ALA A 16 -6.90 11.48 19.73
CA ALA A 16 -6.22 12.45 18.86
C ALA A 16 -5.49 11.81 17.66
N ASN A 17 -5.17 10.52 17.79
CA ASN A 17 -4.51 9.70 16.77
C ASN A 17 -5.47 8.80 15.99
N ALA A 18 -6.79 8.89 16.23
CA ALA A 18 -7.78 8.16 15.45
C ALA A 18 -7.71 8.54 13.97
N LEU A 19 -7.78 7.54 13.10
CA LEU A 19 -7.92 7.75 11.66
C LEU A 19 -9.17 8.58 11.37
N SER A 20 -9.05 9.54 10.45
CA SER A 20 -10.24 10.19 9.89
C SER A 20 -10.94 9.23 8.93
N SER A 21 -12.23 9.49 8.63
CA SER A 21 -12.94 8.71 7.60
C SER A 21 -12.28 8.80 6.23
N SER A 22 -11.59 9.90 5.94
CA SER A 22 -10.78 10.04 4.73
C SER A 22 -9.57 9.10 4.75
N ASP A 23 -8.87 9.00 5.88
CA ASP A 23 -7.72 8.11 6.03
C ASP A 23 -8.14 6.65 5.90
N GLU A 24 -9.21 6.24 6.58
CA GLU A 24 -9.74 4.88 6.46
C GLU A 24 -10.14 4.55 5.00
N ASN A 25 -10.75 5.51 4.29
CA ASN A 25 -11.13 5.31 2.89
C ASN A 25 -9.91 5.18 1.98
N ARG A 26 -8.83 5.93 2.25
CA ARG A 26 -7.56 5.81 1.54
C ARG A 26 -6.94 4.43 1.74
N LEU A 27 -6.93 3.91 2.98
CA LEU A 27 -6.42 2.57 3.29
C LEU A 27 -7.23 1.48 2.60
N ARG A 28 -8.56 1.53 2.70
CA ARG A 28 -9.48 0.63 1.97
C ARG A 28 -9.22 0.63 0.47
N THR A 29 -9.17 1.82 -0.12
CA THR A 29 -8.98 1.98 -1.57
C THR A 29 -7.61 1.48 -1.99
N GLY A 30 -6.56 1.82 -1.24
CA GLY A 30 -5.21 1.33 -1.48
C GLY A 30 -5.11 -0.19 -1.44
N TYR A 31 -5.67 -0.82 -0.41
CA TYR A 31 -5.68 -2.29 -0.30
C TYR A 31 -6.43 -2.96 -1.47
N LYS A 32 -7.61 -2.44 -1.83
CA LYS A 32 -8.36 -2.92 -3.01
C LYS A 32 -7.59 -2.77 -4.29
N ASN A 33 -6.91 -1.64 -4.46
CA ASN A 33 -6.10 -1.35 -5.63
C ASN A 33 -4.88 -2.29 -5.72
N LEU A 34 -4.23 -2.63 -4.60
CA LEU A 34 -3.14 -3.61 -4.59
C LEU A 34 -3.63 -5.02 -4.97
N ASN A 35 -4.80 -5.45 -4.47
CA ASN A 35 -5.40 -6.72 -4.90
C ASN A 35 -5.70 -6.70 -6.41
N TYR A 36 -6.31 -5.62 -6.91
CA TYR A 36 -6.59 -5.48 -8.33
C TYR A 36 -5.30 -5.53 -9.17
N LEU A 37 -4.23 -4.87 -8.75
CA LEU A 37 -2.92 -4.96 -9.42
C LEU A 37 -2.41 -6.40 -9.47
N LEU A 38 -2.45 -7.13 -8.35
CA LEU A 38 -1.96 -8.51 -8.29
C LEU A 38 -2.81 -9.45 -9.15
N GLU A 39 -4.13 -9.30 -9.14
CA GLU A 39 -5.06 -10.09 -9.95
C GLU A 39 -4.97 -9.78 -11.45
N ASN A 40 -4.56 -8.56 -11.80
CA ASN A 40 -4.49 -8.07 -13.18
C ASN A 40 -3.05 -7.75 -13.60
N TRP A 41 -2.07 -8.43 -13.00
CA TRP A 41 -0.66 -8.06 -13.09
C TRP A 41 -0.18 -7.82 -14.52
N ASP A 42 -0.45 -8.76 -15.43
CA ASP A 42 0.00 -8.64 -16.81
C ASP A 42 -0.64 -7.47 -17.53
N LYS A 43 -1.94 -7.25 -17.34
CA LYS A 43 -2.67 -6.12 -17.92
C LYS A 43 -2.14 -4.80 -17.40
N GLU A 44 -1.92 -4.69 -16.10
CA GLU A 44 -1.54 -3.43 -15.45
C GLU A 44 -0.05 -3.13 -15.62
N THR A 45 0.81 -4.13 -15.82
CA THR A 45 2.26 -3.94 -15.93
C THR A 45 2.80 -4.05 -17.36
N THR A 46 1.96 -4.30 -18.36
CA THR A 46 2.38 -4.45 -19.77
C THR A 46 1.82 -3.33 -20.64
N LYS A 47 2.68 -2.71 -21.44
CA LYS A 47 2.27 -1.78 -22.51
C LYS A 47 2.68 -2.37 -23.85
N CYS A 48 1.71 -2.55 -24.74
CA CYS A 48 1.95 -3.00 -26.11
C CYS A 48 1.90 -1.82 -27.08
N ASN A 49 2.80 -1.82 -28.04
CA ASN A 49 2.82 -0.85 -29.14
C ASN A 49 1.98 -1.34 -30.32
N ALA A 50 1.64 -0.42 -31.23
CA ALA A 50 0.82 -0.73 -32.42
C ALA A 50 1.51 -1.72 -33.39
N ALA A 51 2.82 -1.92 -33.28
CA ALA A 51 3.59 -2.86 -34.08
C ALA A 51 3.64 -4.28 -33.49
N GLY A 52 2.93 -4.54 -32.39
CA GLY A 52 2.81 -5.86 -31.76
C GLY A 52 3.87 -6.19 -30.71
N GLY A 53 4.77 -5.26 -30.37
CA GLY A 53 5.75 -5.43 -29.30
C GLY A 53 5.20 -5.00 -27.94
N CYS A 54 5.35 -5.83 -26.92
CA CYS A 54 4.92 -5.53 -25.55
C CYS A 54 6.12 -5.38 -24.61
N VAL A 55 6.09 -4.36 -23.75
CA VAL A 55 7.12 -4.09 -22.74
C VAL A 55 6.50 -4.02 -21.37
N ARG A 56 7.21 -4.54 -20.35
CA ARG A 56 6.82 -4.35 -18.96
C ARG A 56 7.20 -2.95 -18.49
N THR A 57 6.31 -2.31 -17.74
CA THR A 57 6.49 -0.95 -17.24
C THR A 57 6.30 -0.88 -15.72
N PRO A 58 7.19 -0.18 -15.01
CA PRO A 58 7.09 -0.01 -13.56
C PRO A 58 6.10 1.08 -13.14
N ASP A 59 5.62 1.88 -14.10
CA ASP A 59 4.84 3.09 -13.84
C ASP A 59 3.57 2.81 -13.02
N ASN A 60 2.86 1.74 -13.39
CA ASN A 60 1.64 1.37 -12.68
C ASN A 60 1.93 0.75 -11.32
N ILE A 61 3.00 -0.02 -11.14
CA ILE A 61 3.40 -0.54 -9.82
C ILE A 61 3.61 0.63 -8.84
N ARG A 62 4.34 1.66 -9.27
CA ARG A 62 4.59 2.86 -8.46
C ARG A 62 3.32 3.66 -8.18
N TYR A 63 2.38 3.70 -9.12
CA TYR A 63 1.05 4.28 -8.89
C TYR A 63 0.29 3.55 -7.78
N TYR A 64 0.18 2.23 -7.89
CA TYR A 64 -0.55 1.41 -6.91
C TYR A 64 0.07 1.46 -5.50
N LEU A 65 1.39 1.59 -5.39
CA LEU A 65 2.11 1.76 -4.13
C LEU A 65 2.08 3.20 -3.58
N GLY A 66 1.40 4.14 -4.25
CA GLY A 66 1.27 5.53 -3.78
C GLY A 66 2.52 6.39 -3.98
N MET A 67 3.39 6.02 -4.92
CA MET A 67 4.68 6.67 -5.16
C MET A 67 4.66 7.62 -6.37
N ARG A 68 3.53 7.74 -7.08
CA ARG A 68 3.46 8.49 -8.34
C ARG A 68 2.90 9.90 -8.16
N SER A 69 1.86 10.07 -7.35
CA SER A 69 1.15 11.34 -7.15
C SER A 69 0.80 11.56 -5.69
N THR A 70 0.66 12.84 -5.31
CA THR A 70 0.18 13.25 -3.98
C THR A 70 -1.28 12.88 -3.72
N THR A 71 -2.01 12.54 -4.79
CA THR A 71 -3.42 12.14 -4.75
C THR A 71 -3.61 10.63 -4.71
N ASP A 72 -2.52 9.85 -4.81
CA ASP A 72 -2.64 8.40 -4.77
C ASP A 72 -3.11 7.95 -3.37
N PRO A 73 -3.97 6.91 -3.27
CA PRO A 73 -4.52 6.50 -1.98
C PRO A 73 -3.45 6.26 -0.91
N LEU A 74 -2.35 5.60 -1.29
CA LEU A 74 -1.25 5.24 -0.38
C LEU A 74 -0.12 6.30 -0.32
N PHE A 75 -0.33 7.49 -0.86
CA PHE A 75 0.68 8.55 -0.80
C PHE A 75 1.07 8.91 0.64
N GLN A 76 2.37 8.77 0.97
CA GLN A 76 2.90 8.98 2.33
C GLN A 76 2.16 8.19 3.43
N VAL A 77 1.66 6.98 3.11
CA VAL A 77 0.91 6.17 4.08
C VAL A 77 1.73 5.82 5.33
N GLU A 78 3.06 5.75 5.23
CA GLU A 78 3.97 5.57 6.38
C GLU A 78 3.74 6.65 7.46
N LYS A 79 3.61 7.92 7.08
CA LYS A 79 3.36 9.00 8.05
C LYS A 79 2.02 8.85 8.74
N LEU A 80 1.02 8.35 8.01
CA LEU A 80 -0.28 8.03 8.58
C LEU A 80 -0.14 6.90 9.61
N PHE A 81 0.62 5.85 9.29
CA PHE A 81 0.83 4.72 10.20
C PHE A 81 1.66 5.06 11.42
N ILE A 82 2.72 5.86 11.28
CA ILE A 82 3.48 6.36 12.44
C ILE A 82 2.57 7.10 13.41
N LYS A 83 1.63 7.92 12.90
CA LYS A 83 0.66 8.63 13.74
C LYS A 83 -0.36 7.67 14.35
N ALA A 84 -0.94 6.78 13.55
CA ALA A 84 -2.01 5.88 13.98
C ALA A 84 -1.53 4.80 14.95
N GLY A 85 -0.27 4.38 14.84
CA GLY A 85 0.37 3.37 15.67
C GLY A 85 0.89 3.85 17.02
N ALA A 86 0.96 5.17 17.25
CA ALA A 86 1.67 5.76 18.39
C ALA A 86 1.14 5.34 19.77
N ASP A 87 -0.12 4.91 19.86
CA ASP A 87 -0.78 4.51 21.11
C ASP A 87 -1.18 3.01 21.11
N ILE A 88 -0.63 2.20 20.18
CA ILE A 88 -0.91 0.76 20.10
C ILE A 88 0.16 0.01 20.89
N ASP A 89 -0.27 -0.64 21.98
CA ASP A 89 0.62 -1.35 22.89
C ASP A 89 0.41 -2.87 22.84
N GLY A 90 1.36 -3.61 23.44
CA GLY A 90 1.27 -5.07 23.58
C GLY A 90 1.44 -5.82 22.26
N GLU A 91 0.81 -6.98 22.15
CA GLU A 91 0.93 -7.86 20.98
C GLU A 91 0.47 -7.18 19.68
N ASP A 92 -0.58 -6.36 19.74
CA ASP A 92 -1.05 -5.61 18.57
C ASP A 92 -0.07 -4.49 18.18
N GLY A 93 0.62 -3.89 19.16
CA GLY A 93 1.69 -2.92 18.90
C GLY A 93 2.87 -3.55 18.16
N GLU A 94 3.35 -4.69 18.64
CA GLU A 94 4.42 -5.47 18.00
C GLU A 94 4.02 -5.90 16.58
N ARG A 95 2.80 -6.45 16.40
CA ARG A 95 2.25 -6.82 15.09
C ARG A 95 2.19 -5.64 14.13
N PHE A 96 1.82 -4.46 14.64
CA PHE A 96 1.73 -3.24 13.84
C PHE A 96 3.10 -2.73 13.42
N GLU A 97 4.05 -2.65 14.34
CA GLU A 97 5.42 -2.19 14.07
C GLU A 97 6.14 -3.12 13.08
N ASP A 98 6.02 -4.43 13.26
CA ASP A 98 6.58 -5.42 12.32
C ASP A 98 5.95 -5.25 10.93
N ALA A 99 4.63 -5.10 10.85
CA ALA A 99 3.95 -4.89 9.58
C ALA A 99 4.36 -3.56 8.92
N LEU A 100 4.57 -2.48 9.67
CA LEU A 100 5.06 -1.20 9.13
C LEU A 100 6.48 -1.33 8.58
N ASN A 101 7.36 -2.04 9.29
CA ASN A 101 8.71 -2.33 8.82
C ASN A 101 8.68 -3.16 7.52
N GLU A 102 7.82 -4.17 7.48
CA GLU A 102 7.64 -5.02 6.31
C GLU A 102 7.06 -4.25 5.11
N TRP A 103 6.07 -3.40 5.33
CA TRP A 103 5.54 -2.48 4.33
C TRP A 103 6.65 -1.62 3.72
N ASN A 104 7.43 -0.93 4.55
CA ASN A 104 8.50 -0.04 4.10
C ASN A 104 9.57 -0.79 3.28
N ARG A 105 9.98 -1.98 3.76
CA ARG A 105 10.94 -2.83 3.06
C ARG A 105 10.43 -3.24 1.69
N HIS A 106 9.20 -3.76 1.63
CA HIS A 106 8.66 -4.39 0.43
C HIS A 106 8.22 -3.36 -0.62
N VAL A 107 7.73 -2.18 -0.22
CA VAL A 107 7.48 -1.07 -1.16
C VAL A 107 8.77 -0.64 -1.86
N GLU A 108 9.86 -0.48 -1.10
CA GLU A 108 11.14 -0.07 -1.67
C GLU A 108 11.72 -1.13 -2.60
N GLN A 109 11.69 -2.41 -2.18
CA GLN A 109 12.13 -3.51 -3.05
C GLN A 109 11.27 -3.64 -4.30
N ALA A 110 9.94 -3.55 -4.20
CA ALA A 110 9.05 -3.54 -5.36
C ALA A 110 9.42 -2.43 -6.34
N ASN A 111 9.69 -1.22 -5.84
CA ASN A 111 10.10 -0.08 -6.66
C ASN A 111 11.44 -0.32 -7.35
N ILE A 112 12.45 -0.83 -6.64
CA ILE A 112 13.77 -1.15 -7.19
C ILE A 112 13.67 -2.21 -8.30
N MET A 113 12.94 -3.30 -8.04
CA MET A 113 12.79 -4.41 -8.98
C MET A 113 12.01 -3.98 -10.21
N ALA A 114 10.91 -3.23 -10.02
CA ALA A 114 10.13 -2.67 -11.09
C ALA A 114 10.99 -1.72 -11.95
N TYR A 115 11.69 -0.76 -11.34
CA TYR A 115 12.56 0.17 -12.06
C TYR A 115 13.64 -0.59 -12.84
N THR A 116 14.30 -1.57 -12.22
CA THR A 116 15.33 -2.39 -12.87
C THR A 116 14.78 -3.13 -14.08
N SER A 117 13.56 -3.69 -14.00
CA SER A 117 12.91 -4.36 -15.13
C SER A 117 12.68 -3.45 -16.33
N SER A 118 12.55 -2.13 -16.12
CA SER A 118 12.29 -1.14 -17.17
C SER A 118 13.49 -0.83 -18.07
N TRP A 119 14.70 -1.15 -17.61
CA TRP A 119 15.95 -0.92 -18.36
C TRP A 119 16.34 -2.08 -19.28
N GLY A 120 15.59 -3.19 -19.24
CA GLY A 120 15.62 -4.25 -20.25
C GLY A 120 16.99 -4.70 -20.76
N GLU A 121 17.15 -4.64 -22.08
CA GLU A 121 18.36 -5.02 -22.84
C GLU A 121 19.50 -3.99 -22.76
N ALA A 122 19.25 -2.79 -22.22
CA ALA A 122 20.27 -1.76 -22.06
C ALA A 122 21.23 -2.07 -20.89
N ASN A 123 20.88 -2.99 -20.00
CA ASN A 123 21.77 -3.47 -18.96
C ASN A 123 22.77 -4.51 -19.52
N PRO A 124 24.07 -4.47 -19.14
CA PRO A 124 25.02 -5.51 -19.51
C PRO A 124 24.52 -6.91 -19.08
N GLY A 125 24.35 -7.83 -20.03
CA GLY A 125 23.73 -9.16 -19.79
C GLY A 125 22.20 -9.15 -19.70
N GLY A 126 21.56 -8.09 -20.18
CA GLY A 126 20.11 -7.89 -20.28
C GLY A 126 19.49 -8.64 -21.45
N GLY A 127 18.22 -9.00 -21.28
CA GLY A 127 17.39 -9.76 -22.21
C GLY A 127 16.00 -9.96 -21.61
N GLN A 128 15.02 -10.40 -22.40
CA GLN A 128 13.63 -10.57 -21.95
C GLN A 128 13.51 -11.44 -20.68
N ASP A 129 14.36 -12.46 -20.53
CA ASP A 129 14.37 -13.32 -19.35
C ASP A 129 14.74 -12.57 -18.06
N ARG A 130 15.68 -11.62 -18.12
CA ARG A 130 16.05 -10.77 -16.97
C ARG A 130 14.90 -9.84 -16.60
N ILE A 131 14.22 -9.27 -17.59
CA ILE A 131 13.04 -8.42 -17.39
C ILE A 131 11.96 -9.21 -16.64
N ASN A 132 11.66 -10.42 -17.12
CA ASN A 132 10.66 -11.29 -16.51
C ASN A 132 11.05 -11.67 -15.08
N GLN A 133 12.32 -11.97 -14.80
CA GLN A 133 12.78 -12.24 -13.44
C GLN A 133 12.55 -11.06 -12.49
N PHE A 134 12.91 -9.85 -12.90
CA PHE A 134 12.71 -8.66 -12.06
C PHE A 134 11.23 -8.30 -11.92
N ALA A 135 10.42 -8.52 -12.95
CA ALA A 135 8.96 -8.35 -12.87
C ALA A 135 8.33 -9.35 -11.89
N THR A 136 8.73 -10.62 -11.92
CA THR A 136 8.26 -11.63 -10.95
C THR A 136 8.69 -11.28 -9.53
N LYS A 137 9.91 -10.78 -9.34
CA LYS A 137 10.34 -10.28 -8.02
C LYS A 137 9.48 -9.12 -7.56
N ALA A 138 9.25 -8.12 -8.43
CA ALA A 138 8.38 -6.99 -8.10
C ALA A 138 6.96 -7.45 -7.73
N PHE A 139 6.39 -8.46 -8.42
CA PHE A 139 5.10 -9.05 -8.06
C PHE A 139 5.11 -9.58 -6.62
N ASN A 140 6.12 -10.37 -6.27
CA ASN A 140 6.23 -10.96 -4.93
C ASN A 140 6.37 -9.87 -3.85
N GLU A 141 7.17 -8.84 -4.11
CA GLU A 141 7.34 -7.71 -3.18
C GLU A 141 6.02 -6.92 -3.02
N VAL A 142 5.25 -6.71 -4.10
CA VAL A 142 3.91 -6.09 -4.02
C VAL A 142 2.95 -6.94 -3.20
N GLN A 143 3.00 -8.27 -3.32
CA GLN A 143 2.17 -9.17 -2.53
C GLN A 143 2.49 -9.06 -1.04
N LEU A 144 3.79 -9.05 -0.68
CA LEU A 144 4.22 -8.91 0.71
C LEU A 144 3.87 -7.53 1.28
N ALA A 145 4.00 -6.45 0.48
CA ALA A 145 3.53 -5.12 0.86
C ALA A 145 2.01 -5.10 1.08
N ARG A 146 1.22 -5.76 0.21
CA ARG A 146 -0.24 -5.89 0.38
C ARG A 146 -0.58 -6.61 1.69
N ASP A 147 0.10 -7.70 1.99
CA ASP A 147 -0.12 -8.48 3.22
C ASP A 147 0.20 -7.64 4.46
N ALA A 148 1.33 -6.94 4.47
CA ALA A 148 1.71 -6.00 5.52
C ALA A 148 0.69 -4.87 5.71
N LEU A 149 0.19 -4.27 4.62
CA LEU A 149 -0.90 -3.30 4.67
C LEU A 149 -2.17 -3.88 5.28
N GLY A 150 -2.51 -5.13 4.93
CA GLY A 150 -3.64 -5.86 5.50
C GLY A 150 -3.53 -5.99 7.02
N THR A 151 -2.36 -6.37 7.53
CA THR A 151 -2.11 -6.47 8.98
C THR A 151 -2.25 -5.12 9.67
N MET A 152 -1.66 -4.05 9.14
CA MET A 152 -1.80 -2.71 9.73
C MET A 152 -3.26 -2.24 9.75
N VAL A 153 -4.02 -2.53 8.69
CA VAL A 153 -5.45 -2.20 8.60
C VAL A 153 -6.29 -3.02 9.59
N ASP A 154 -5.99 -4.30 9.76
CA ASP A 154 -6.64 -5.20 10.72
C ASP A 154 -6.45 -4.70 12.16
N VAL A 155 -5.21 -4.41 12.56
CA VAL A 155 -4.90 -3.87 13.89
C VAL A 155 -5.61 -2.52 14.13
N LEU A 156 -5.69 -1.68 13.10
CA LEU A 156 -6.42 -0.40 13.16
C LEU A 156 -7.95 -0.54 13.05
N ASN A 157 -8.47 -1.76 12.96
CA ASN A 157 -9.89 -2.08 12.82
C ASN A 157 -10.57 -1.37 11.62
N VAL A 158 -9.84 -1.18 10.53
CA VAL A 158 -10.39 -0.61 9.30
C VAL A 158 -11.03 -1.73 8.47
N SER A 159 -12.36 -1.72 8.32
CA SER A 159 -13.06 -2.69 7.46
C SER A 159 -12.57 -2.58 6.00
N LEU A 160 -12.20 -3.70 5.38
CA LEU A 160 -11.75 -3.82 3.98
C LEU A 160 -12.88 -4.14 3.00
#